data_AF-A0A6V8D8V0-F1
#
_entry.id   AF-A0A6V8D8V0-F1
#
_cell.length_a   1.000
_cell.length_b   1.000
_cell.length_c   1.000
_cell.angle_alpha   90.00
_cell.angle_beta   90.00
_cell.angle_gamma   90.00
#
_symmetry.space_group_name_H-M   'P 1'
#
loop_
_entity.id
_entity.type
_entity.pdbx_description
1 polymer ?
#
loop_
_entity_poly.entity_id
_entity_poly.type
_entity_poly.pdbx_seq_one_letter_code
_entity_poly.pdbx_strand_id
1 'polypeptide(L)' 'LRVKVDARDIRAGQKYYDWEIKGVPLRLDIGPRDIEQGTAFAARRTGGKEPLPLDGIEEACLTVLE' A
#
# COMPACT_ATOMS: atom_id res chain seq x y z
N LEU A 1 1.09 -12.84 5.35
CA LEU A 1 0.55 -12.10 4.18
C LEU A 1 1.35 -12.42 2.91
N ARG A 2 0.75 -12.39 1.71
CA ARG A 2 1.52 -12.46 0.44
C ARG A 2 1.83 -11.04 -0.02
N VAL A 3 3.11 -10.68 -0.09
CA VAL A 3 3.55 -9.30 -0.36
C VAL A 3 4.47 -9.28 -1.59
N LYS A 4 4.38 -8.20 -2.38
CA LYS A 4 5.27 -7.92 -3.50
C LYS A 4 5.66 -6.44 -3.49
N VAL A 5 6.95 -6.17 -3.42
CA VAL A 5 7.50 -4.82 -3.56
C VAL A 5 7.69 -4.51 -5.05
N ASP A 6 7.15 -3.39 -5.51
CA ASP A 6 7.31 -2.89 -6.87
C ASP A 6 8.42 -1.83 -6.97
N ALA A 7 9.65 -2.31 -7.13
CA ALA A 7 10.86 -1.51 -7.25
C ALA A 7 11.16 -1.03 -8.70
N ARG A 8 10.23 -1.18 -9.65
CA ARG A 8 10.44 -0.73 -11.04
C ARG A 8 10.61 0.78 -11.10
N ASP A 9 11.53 1.28 -11.94
CA ASP A 9 11.70 2.72 -12.18
C ASP A 9 10.71 3.22 -13.24
N ILE A 10 9.43 3.27 -12.86
CA ILE A 10 8.32 3.74 -13.70
C ILE A 10 7.42 4.67 -12.88
N ARG A 11 6.61 5.48 -13.58
CA ARG A 11 5.68 6.42 -12.94
C ARG A 11 4.75 5.70 -11.97
N ALA A 12 4.56 6.27 -10.78
CA ALA A 12 3.70 5.70 -9.75
C ALA A 12 2.28 5.40 -10.24
N GLY A 13 1.70 6.29 -11.06
CA GLY A 13 0.38 6.06 -11.68
C GLY A 13 0.31 4.79 -12.53
N GLN A 14 1.39 4.42 -13.23
CA GLN A 14 1.45 3.19 -14.00
C GLN A 14 1.52 1.95 -13.08
N LYS A 15 2.26 2.04 -11.97
CA LYS A 15 2.26 0.98 -10.94
C LYS A 15 0.86 0.79 -10.37
N TYR A 16 0.16 1.89 -10.08
CA TYR A 16 -1.19 1.82 -9.50
C TYR A 16 -2.13 1.05 -10.41
N TYR A 17 -2.16 1.40 -11.69
CA TYR A 17 -2.97 0.73 -12.70
C TYR A 17 -2.62 -0.76 -12.86
N ASP A 18 -1.33 -1.10 -12.95
CA ASP A 18 -0.87 -2.49 -13.10
C ASP A 18 -1.37 -3.38 -11.95
N TRP A 19 -1.25 -2.90 -10.71
CA TRP A 19 -1.64 -3.67 -9.53
C TRP A 19 -3.14 -3.70 -9.30
N GLU A 20 -3.84 -2.64 -9.72
CA GLU A 20 -5.29 -2.57 -9.68
C GLU A 20 -5.91 -3.58 -10.65
N ILE A 21 -5.44 -3.65 -11.91
CA ILE A 21 -5.92 -4.65 -12.88
C ILE A 21 -5.60 -6.08 -12.46
N LYS A 22 -4.46 -6.31 -11.83
CA LYS A 22 -4.11 -7.63 -11.27
C LYS A 22 -4.99 -8.07 -10.11
N GLY A 23 -5.88 -7.20 -9.62
CA GLY A 23 -6.81 -7.54 -8.55
C GLY A 23 -6.16 -7.60 -7.17
N VAL A 24 -5.04 -6.90 -6.96
CA VAL A 24 -4.41 -6.85 -5.65
C VAL A 24 -5.37 -6.17 -4.66
N PRO A 25 -5.70 -6.81 -3.53
CA PRO A 25 -6.73 -6.29 -2.62
C PRO A 25 -6.29 -5.04 -1.86
N LEU A 26 -5.01 -4.96 -1.51
CA LEU A 26 -4.41 -3.89 -0.71
C LEU A 26 -3.06 -3.46 -1.32
N ARG A 27 -2.89 -2.15 -1.50
CA ARG A 27 -1.61 -1.54 -1.91
C ARG A 27 -1.13 -0.60 -0.82
N LEU A 28 0.14 -0.71 -0.45
CA LEU A 28 0.80 0.24 0.45
C LEU A 28 1.61 1.23 -0.38
N ASP A 29 1.25 2.51 -0.30
CA ASP A 29 2.01 3.62 -0.86
C ASP A 29 2.91 4.18 0.26
N ILE A 30 4.23 4.19 0.04
CA ILE A 30 5.21 4.67 1.01
C ILE A 30 6.10 5.70 0.31
N GLY A 31 5.94 6.98 0.66
CA GLY A 31 6.81 8.06 0.23
C GLY A 31 7.85 8.44 1.29
N PRO A 32 8.88 9.25 0.94
CA PRO A 32 9.89 9.71 1.89
C PRO A 32 9.29 10.43 3.11
N ARG A 33 8.24 11.24 2.88
CA ARG A 33 7.55 12.00 3.93
C ARG A 33 6.75 11.10 4.87
N ASP A 34 6.18 10.02 4.34
CA ASP A 34 5.41 9.07 5.14
C ASP A 34 6.35 8.27 6.05
N ILE A 35 7.54 7.92 5.54
CA ILE A 35 8.62 7.28 6.32
C ILE A 35 9.07 8.18 7.48
N GLU A 36 9.30 9.47 7.22
CA GLU A 36 9.65 10.44 8.28
C GLU A 36 8.56 10.54 9.36
N GLN A 37 7.31 10.32 9.00
CA GLN A 37 6.16 10.32 9.91
C GLN A 37 5.85 8.94 10.51
N GLY A 38 6.59 7.91 10.13
CA GLY A 38 6.34 6.53 10.60
C GLY A 38 5.03 5.95 10.08
N THR A 39 4.53 6.37 8.92
CA THR A 39 3.26 5.92 8.34
C THR A 39 3.42 5.36 6.91
N ALA A 40 2.44 4.58 6.49
CA ALA A 40 2.25 4.10 5.12
C ALA A 40 0.78 4.30 4.73
N PHE A 41 0.48 4.62 3.49
CA PHE A 41 -0.91 4.72 3.07
C PHE A 41 -1.42 3.41 2.48
N ALA A 42 -2.46 2.85 3.09
CA ALA A 42 -3.20 1.72 2.58
C ALA A 42 -4.28 2.17 1.59
N ALA A 43 -4.12 1.79 0.33
CA ALA A 43 -5.13 1.93 -0.71
C ALA A 43 -5.83 0.58 -0.94
N ARG A 44 -7.14 0.53 -0.67
CA ARG A 44 -7.95 -0.67 -0.88
C ARG A 44 -8.50 -0.69 -2.30
N ARG A 45 -8.59 -1.87 -2.91
CA ARG A 45 -9.19 -2.01 -4.25
C ARG A 45 -10.69 -1.71 -4.28
N THR A 46 -11.38 -1.89 -3.17
CA THR A 46 -12.79 -1.51 -2.99
C THR A 46 -13.00 0.00 -2.91
N GLY A 47 -11.91 0.78 -2.89
CA GLY A 47 -11.93 2.23 -2.74
C GLY A 47 -11.53 2.65 -1.32
N GLY A 48 -11.05 3.89 -1.21
CA GLY A 48 -10.55 4.44 0.04
C GLY A 48 -9.03 4.36 0.15
N LYS A 49 -8.50 5.33 0.90
CA LYS A 49 -7.08 5.44 1.22
C LYS A 49 -6.95 5.93 2.66
N GLU A 50 -6.26 5.18 3.49
CA GLU A 50 -6.08 5.51 4.91
C GLU A 50 -4.61 5.41 5.31
N PRO A 51 -4.12 6.25 6.23
CA PRO A 51 -2.79 6.10 6.79
C PRO A 51 -2.79 4.96 7.81
N LEU A 52 -1.79 4.08 7.71
CA LEU A 52 -1.47 3.03 8.68
C LEU A 52 -0.10 3.34 9.33
N PRO A 53 0.07 3.07 10.63
CA PRO A 53 1.37 3.15 11.26
C PRO A 53 2.31 2.07 10.70
N LEU A 54 3.59 2.43 10.53
CA LEU A 54 4.64 1.45 10.17
C LEU A 54 4.93 0.49 11.32
N ASP A 55 4.79 0.97 12.56
CA ASP A 55 4.81 0.11 13.74
C ASP A 55 3.53 -0.73 13.80
N GLY A 56 3.66 -2.05 13.94
CA GLY A 56 2.52 -2.98 13.87
C GLY A 56 1.82 -3.04 12.50
N ILE A 57 2.55 -2.76 11.41
CA ILE A 57 1.96 -2.73 10.05
C ILE A 57 1.34 -4.06 9.62
N GLU A 58 1.86 -5.18 10.13
CA GLU A 58 1.35 -6.52 9.80
C GLU A 58 -0.08 -6.70 10.31
N GLU A 59 -0.32 -6.40 11.59
CA GLU A 59 -1.65 -6.44 12.20
C GLU A 59 -2.60 -5.45 11.52
N ALA A 60 -2.13 -4.22 11.27
CA ALA A 60 -2.93 -3.20 10.61
C ALA A 60 -3.37 -3.64 9.19
N CYS A 61 -2.48 -4.30 8.44
CA CYS A 61 -2.82 -4.84 7.12
C CYS A 61 -3.83 -5.99 7.20
N LEU A 62 -3.76 -6.84 8.23
CA LEU A 62 -4.73 -7.92 8.43
C LEU A 62 -6.12 -7.36 8.71
N THR A 63 -6.25 -6.39 9.61
CA THR A 63 -7.52 -5.73 9.92
C THR A 63 -8.15 -5.02 8.71
N VAL A 64 -7.32 -4.50 7.80
CA VAL A 64 -7.79 -3.86 6.56
C VAL A 64 -8.23 -4.86 5.50
N LEU A 65 -7.68 -6.08 5.52
CA LEU A 65 -7.97 -7.15 4.57
C LEU A 65 -9.13 -8.06 4.98
N GLU A 66 -9.43 -8.15 6.28
CA GLU A 66 -10.64 -8.78 6.84
C GLU A 66 -11.90 -7.97 6.52
#